data_AF-A0A7Y8BP50-F1
#
_entry.id   AF-A0A7Y8BP50-F1
#
_cell.length_a   1.000
_cell.length_b   1.000
_cell.length_c   1.000
_cell.angle_alpha   90.00
_cell.angle_beta   90.00
_cell.angle_gamma   90.00
#
_symmetry.space_group_name_H-M   'P 1'
#
loop_
_entity.id
_entity.type
_entity.pdbx_description
1 polymer ?
#
loop_
_entity_poly.entity_id
_entity_poly.type
_entity_poly.pdbx_seq_one_letter_code
_entity_poly.pdbx_strand_id
1 'polypeptide(L)'
;MQNTCAAFLAILTLTLVGHAYAADPVTIATCPAKDKIEQLPMTGGGYSYKAEGPAGGFWTGENETATEDYWQAVTFTGATYKDSTKAVICDYEGPGYAGIRLALKAFQDWQAAQGTDWNGSSCENSILNQCAFAYSTLVPTQ
;
A
#
# COMPACT_ATOMS: atom_id res chain seq x y z
N MET A 1 50.54 19.06 -61.75
CA MET A 1 49.52 18.04 -62.08
C MET A 1 49.59 16.96 -61.01
N GLN A 2 48.58 16.87 -60.15
CA GLN A 2 48.01 15.60 -59.67
C GLN A 2 46.79 15.92 -58.81
N ASN A 3 45.64 15.59 -59.37
CA ASN A 3 44.33 15.56 -58.75
C ASN A 3 44.28 14.44 -57.71
N THR A 4 43.55 14.67 -56.62
CA THR A 4 42.70 13.61 -56.03
C THR A 4 41.43 14.22 -55.44
N CYS A 5 40.31 13.73 -55.95
CA CYS A 5 38.95 13.97 -55.49
C CYS A 5 38.60 13.09 -54.27
N ALA A 6 37.51 13.51 -53.61
CA ALA A 6 36.60 12.73 -52.76
C ALA A 6 37.10 12.40 -51.32
N ALA A 7 36.26 12.37 -50.28
CA ALA A 7 34.81 12.20 -50.23
C ALA A 7 34.17 12.99 -49.07
N PHE A 8 32.95 13.49 -49.30
CA PHE A 8 32.06 14.00 -48.27
C PHE A 8 31.53 12.82 -47.43
N LEU A 9 31.83 12.77 -46.13
CA LEU A 9 31.08 11.96 -45.17
C LEU A 9 30.04 12.84 -44.47
N ALA A 10 28.79 12.74 -44.90
CA ALA A 10 27.65 13.29 -44.17
C ALA A 10 27.18 12.26 -43.13
N ILE A 11 27.44 12.54 -41.85
CA ILE A 11 26.95 11.73 -40.73
C ILE A 11 25.52 12.22 -40.41
N LEU A 12 24.52 11.47 -40.85
CA LEU A 12 23.12 11.73 -40.51
C LEU A 12 22.81 11.07 -39.15
N THR A 13 22.98 11.80 -38.06
CA THR A 13 22.57 11.33 -36.73
C THR A 13 21.05 11.50 -36.57
N LEU A 14 20.30 10.41 -36.80
CA LEU A 14 18.90 10.31 -36.38
C LEU A 14 18.85 10.17 -34.85
N THR A 15 18.62 11.28 -34.14
CA THR A 15 18.26 11.22 -32.72
C THR A 15 16.76 10.94 -32.62
N LEU A 16 16.40 9.67 -32.43
CA LEU A 16 15.04 9.29 -32.03
C LEU A 16 14.84 9.75 -30.58
N VAL A 17 14.21 10.91 -30.39
CA VAL A 17 13.79 11.38 -29.07
C VAL A 17 12.52 10.62 -28.70
N GLY A 18 12.68 9.39 -28.22
CA GLY A 18 11.59 8.61 -27.65
C GLY A 18 11.09 9.29 -26.38
N HIS A 19 9.92 9.90 -26.44
CA HIS A 19 9.23 10.41 -25.26
C HIS A 19 8.65 9.20 -24.53
N ALA A 20 9.46 8.57 -23.69
CA ALA A 20 8.98 7.56 -22.77
C ALA A 20 8.07 8.28 -21.76
N TYR A 21 6.76 8.21 -21.99
CA TYR A 21 5.79 8.48 -20.93
C TYR A 21 6.05 7.44 -19.84
N ALA A 22 6.70 7.86 -18.76
CA ALA A 22 6.85 7.02 -17.59
C ALA A 22 5.44 6.72 -17.06
N ALA A 23 5.00 5.47 -17.17
CA ALA A 23 3.87 5.00 -16.39
C ALA A 23 4.19 5.26 -14.92
N ASP A 24 3.22 5.78 -14.16
CA ASP A 24 3.42 6.09 -12.75
C ASP A 24 4.00 4.87 -12.01
N PRO A 25 5.00 5.06 -11.13
CA PRO A 25 5.67 3.95 -10.48
C PRO A 25 4.68 3.18 -9.61
N VAL A 26 4.39 1.94 -10.01
CA VAL A 26 3.59 1.01 -9.21
C VAL A 26 4.33 0.70 -7.92
N THR A 27 3.76 1.11 -6.79
CA THR A 27 4.33 0.88 -5.46
C THR A 27 3.61 -0.28 -4.79
N ILE A 28 4.36 -1.14 -4.08
CA ILE A 28 3.81 -2.27 -3.32
C ILE A 28 3.74 -1.90 -1.84
N ALA A 29 2.63 -2.22 -1.20
CA ALA A 29 2.44 -2.09 0.24
C ALA A 29 1.71 -3.31 0.82
N THR A 30 1.75 -3.42 2.14
CA THR A 30 0.97 -4.41 2.89
C THR A 30 0.52 -3.81 4.22
N CYS A 31 -0.34 -4.54 4.93
CA CYS A 31 -0.78 -4.24 6.28
C CYS A 31 0.40 -4.10 7.25
N PRO A 32 0.31 -3.22 8.26
CA PRO A 32 1.38 -3.01 9.21
C PRO A 32 1.61 -4.27 10.06
N ALA A 33 2.87 -4.59 10.36
CA ALA A 33 3.15 -5.60 11.37
C ALA A 33 2.68 -5.13 12.75
N LYS A 34 2.30 -6.08 13.61
CA LYS A 34 1.77 -5.79 14.96
C LYS A 34 2.72 -4.88 15.74
N ASP A 35 4.02 -5.16 15.72
CA ASP A 35 5.05 -4.38 16.42
C ASP A 35 5.22 -2.93 15.89
N LYS A 36 4.59 -2.58 14.77
CA LYS A 36 4.60 -1.23 14.18
C LYS A 36 3.35 -0.42 14.47
N ILE A 37 2.36 -1.02 15.14
CA ILE A 37 1.12 -0.33 15.49
C ILE A 37 1.24 0.22 16.91
N GLU A 38 1.05 1.52 17.03
CA GLU A 38 0.88 2.23 18.28
C GLU A 38 -0.58 2.14 18.73
N GLN A 39 -0.80 1.82 20.00
CA GLN A 39 -2.10 1.82 20.65
C GLN A 39 -2.17 2.99 21.64
N LEU A 40 -3.23 3.80 21.54
CA LEU A 40 -3.43 4.99 22.36
C LEU A 40 -4.79 4.95 23.05
N PRO A 41 -4.89 5.17 24.37
CA PRO A 41 -6.18 5.19 25.06
C PRO A 41 -7.02 6.39 24.60
N MET A 42 -8.32 6.17 24.40
CA MET A 42 -9.26 7.22 23.98
C MET A 42 -10.01 7.83 25.17
N THR A 43 -10.45 9.08 25.00
CA THR A 43 -11.35 9.72 25.97
C THR A 43 -12.72 9.04 25.91
N GLY A 44 -13.21 8.53 27.04
CA GLY A 44 -14.49 7.82 27.10
C GLY A 44 -14.39 6.29 27.06
N GLY A 45 -13.17 5.74 26.98
CA GLY A 45 -12.91 4.31 26.91
C GLY A 45 -12.45 3.86 25.52
N GLY A 46 -11.98 2.62 25.43
CA GLY A 46 -11.45 2.07 24.19
C GLY A 46 -10.07 2.61 23.81
N TYR A 47 -9.67 2.29 22.59
CA TYR A 47 -8.34 2.59 22.06
C TYR A 47 -8.39 2.98 20.59
N SER A 48 -7.50 3.91 20.23
CA SER A 48 -7.14 4.20 18.85
C SER A 48 -5.81 3.53 18.49
N TYR A 49 -5.64 3.28 17.20
CA TYR A 49 -4.51 2.54 16.66
C TYR A 49 -3.93 3.30 15.49
N LYS A 50 -2.60 3.39 15.42
CA LYS A 50 -1.91 4.09 14.35
C LYS A 50 -0.65 3.35 13.93
N ALA A 51 -0.36 3.31 12.64
CA ALA A 51 0.95 2.89 12.13
C ALA A 51 1.35 3.74 10.92
N GLU A 52 2.65 3.89 10.70
CA GLU A 52 3.16 4.52 9.48
C GLU A 52 2.76 3.69 8.26
N GLY A 53 2.16 4.37 7.29
CA GLY A 53 1.83 3.83 5.98
C GLY A 53 2.83 4.28 4.93
N PRO A 54 2.77 3.68 3.73
CA PRO A 54 3.58 4.12 2.62
C PRO A 54 3.20 5.56 2.17
N ALA A 55 4.12 6.20 1.44
CA ALA A 55 3.97 7.57 0.92
C ALA A 55 3.63 8.65 2.00
N GLY A 56 4.05 8.43 3.25
CA GLY A 56 3.75 9.34 4.37
C GLY A 56 2.29 9.27 4.85
N GLY A 57 1.51 8.31 4.36
CA GLY A 57 0.18 8.02 4.86
C GLY A 57 0.21 7.34 6.23
N PHE A 58 -0.96 7.15 6.82
CA PHE A 58 -1.10 6.45 8.10
C PHE A 58 -2.21 5.42 8.04
N TRP A 59 -1.91 4.24 8.59
CA TRP A 59 -2.93 3.29 8.98
C TRP A 59 -3.58 3.78 10.26
N THR A 60 -4.91 3.86 10.28
CA THR A 60 -5.65 4.34 11.47
C THR A 60 -6.86 3.47 11.76
N GLY A 61 -7.16 3.27 13.03
CA GLY A 61 -8.31 2.50 13.50
C GLY A 61 -8.72 2.90 14.90
N GLU A 62 -9.95 2.60 15.27
CA GLU A 62 -10.48 2.84 16.61
C GLU A 62 -11.37 1.65 17.03
N ASN A 63 -11.35 1.33 18.32
CA ASN A 63 -12.28 0.42 18.93
C ASN A 63 -12.67 0.95 20.32
N GLU A 64 -13.85 1.57 20.41
CA GLU A 64 -14.40 2.20 21.61
C GLU A 64 -14.66 1.22 22.75
N THR A 65 -14.78 -0.08 22.46
CA THR A 65 -15.02 -1.13 23.45
C THR A 65 -13.78 -1.97 23.74
N ALA A 66 -12.64 -1.68 23.10
CA ALA A 66 -11.41 -2.41 23.31
C ALA A 66 -10.90 -2.23 24.74
N THR A 67 -10.48 -3.34 25.33
CA THR A 67 -9.70 -3.36 26.56
C THR A 67 -8.20 -3.46 26.24
N GLU A 68 -7.34 -3.17 27.21
CA GLU A 68 -5.88 -3.11 27.01
C GLU A 68 -5.30 -4.46 26.52
N ASP A 69 -5.88 -5.56 26.98
CA ASP A 69 -5.49 -6.93 26.65
C ASP A 69 -5.87 -7.36 25.22
N TYR A 70 -6.85 -6.70 24.58
CA TYR A 70 -7.23 -7.02 23.21
C TYR A 70 -6.05 -6.91 22.27
N TRP A 71 -5.24 -5.87 22.44
CA TRP A 71 -4.04 -5.69 21.64
C TRP A 71 -3.10 -6.89 21.76
N GLN A 72 -2.91 -7.43 22.95
CA GLN A 72 -2.05 -8.60 23.17
C GLN A 72 -2.63 -9.87 22.54
N ALA A 73 -3.97 -9.99 22.52
CA ALA A 73 -4.69 -11.17 22.05
C ALA A 73 -4.90 -11.27 20.54
N VAL A 74 -4.79 -10.17 19.78
CA VAL A 74 -5.07 -10.20 18.33
C VAL A 74 -3.85 -10.62 17.48
N THR A 75 -4.15 -11.20 16.32
CA THR A 75 -3.21 -11.50 15.23
C THR A 75 -3.80 -11.07 13.89
N PHE A 76 -2.96 -10.73 12.92
CA PHE A 76 -3.40 -10.41 11.56
C PHE A 76 -4.12 -11.63 10.94
N THR A 77 -5.31 -11.41 10.39
CA THR A 77 -6.11 -12.46 9.75
C THR A 77 -6.37 -12.22 8.26
N GLY A 78 -6.28 -10.96 7.82
CA GLY A 78 -6.52 -10.63 6.42
C GLY A 78 -6.69 -9.15 6.15
N ALA A 79 -7.03 -8.85 4.90
CA ALA A 79 -7.28 -7.50 4.44
C ALA A 79 -8.44 -7.44 3.43
N THR A 80 -9.13 -6.31 3.40
CA THR A 80 -10.19 -6.02 2.44
C THR A 80 -9.92 -4.69 1.74
N TYR A 81 -10.01 -4.66 0.42
CA TYR A 81 -10.09 -3.42 -0.34
C TYR A 81 -11.56 -3.02 -0.54
N LYS A 82 -11.86 -1.76 -0.21
CA LYS A 82 -13.19 -1.17 -0.37
C LYS A 82 -13.13 -0.06 -1.40
N ASP A 83 -13.67 -0.37 -2.58
CA ASP A 83 -13.61 0.55 -3.73
C ASP A 83 -14.37 1.86 -3.51
N SER A 84 -15.50 1.82 -2.79
CA SER A 84 -16.30 3.03 -2.52
C SER A 84 -15.59 4.07 -1.66
N THR A 85 -14.63 3.65 -0.85
CA THR A 85 -13.81 4.54 -0.01
C THR A 85 -12.35 4.57 -0.43
N LYS A 86 -11.99 3.86 -1.50
CA LYS A 86 -10.61 3.65 -1.96
C LYS A 86 -9.67 3.32 -0.79
N ALA A 87 -10.07 2.35 0.01
CA ALA A 87 -9.40 2.03 1.28
C ALA A 87 -9.03 0.55 1.36
N VAL A 88 -7.84 0.26 1.89
CA VAL A 88 -7.47 -1.08 2.35
C VAL A 88 -7.70 -1.11 3.86
N ILE A 89 -8.38 -2.15 4.33
CA ILE A 89 -8.71 -2.38 5.74
C ILE A 89 -8.00 -3.66 6.13
N CYS A 90 -7.18 -3.60 7.17
CA CYS A 90 -6.45 -4.72 7.74
C CYS A 90 -7.16 -5.20 9.00
N ASP A 91 -7.45 -6.48 9.07
CA ASP A 91 -8.15 -7.12 10.17
C ASP A 91 -7.17 -7.84 11.09
N TYR A 92 -7.26 -7.55 12.39
CA TYR A 92 -6.54 -8.24 13.44
C TYR A 92 -7.56 -8.78 14.43
N GLU A 93 -7.62 -10.10 14.56
CA GLU A 93 -8.63 -10.78 15.36
C GLU A 93 -7.99 -11.67 16.41
N GLY A 94 -8.69 -11.81 17.53
CA GLY A 94 -8.34 -12.66 18.66
C GLY A 94 -9.59 -13.30 19.26
N PRO A 95 -9.47 -14.00 20.39
CA PRO A 95 -10.59 -14.66 21.04
C PRO A 95 -11.73 -13.71 21.44
N GLY A 96 -12.96 -14.20 21.41
CA GLY A 96 -14.13 -13.46 21.88
C GLY A 96 -14.45 -12.25 21.00
N TYR A 97 -14.43 -11.06 21.59
CA TYR A 97 -14.68 -9.79 20.89
C TYR A 97 -13.40 -8.99 20.59
N ALA A 98 -12.22 -9.60 20.79
CA ALA A 98 -10.94 -8.96 20.50
C ALA A 98 -10.75 -8.77 18.99
N GLY A 99 -10.92 -7.55 18.53
CA GLY A 99 -10.79 -7.19 17.12
C GLY A 99 -10.30 -5.76 16.95
N ILE A 100 -9.36 -5.57 16.03
CA ILE A 100 -8.79 -4.27 15.66
C ILE A 100 -8.79 -4.18 14.15
N ARG A 101 -9.23 -3.04 13.61
CA ARG A 101 -9.18 -2.76 12.18
C ARG A 101 -8.42 -1.49 11.94
N LEU A 102 -7.40 -1.55 11.09
CA LEU A 102 -6.72 -0.36 10.60
C LEU A 102 -7.04 -0.14 9.13
N ALA A 103 -7.40 1.09 8.77
CA ALA A 103 -7.62 1.48 7.39
C ALA A 103 -6.52 2.43 6.92
N LEU A 104 -6.07 2.24 5.68
CA LEU A 104 -5.37 3.24 4.90
C LEU A 104 -6.27 3.62 3.72
N LYS A 105 -6.40 4.90 3.44
CA LYS A 105 -7.35 5.46 2.46
C LYS A 105 -6.62 6.13 1.30
N ALA A 106 -7.40 6.52 0.30
CA ALA A 106 -6.97 7.32 -0.85
C ALA A 106 -5.99 6.62 -1.79
N PHE A 107 -6.14 5.30 -1.95
CA PHE A 107 -5.45 4.56 -2.99
C PHE A 107 -6.02 4.85 -4.38
N GLN A 108 -5.16 5.11 -5.35
CA GLN A 108 -5.48 5.08 -6.76
C GLN A 108 -4.90 3.81 -7.39
N ASP A 109 -5.62 3.27 -8.37
CA ASP A 109 -5.25 2.08 -9.14
C ASP A 109 -4.84 0.89 -8.26
N TRP A 110 -5.63 0.65 -7.20
CA TRP A 110 -5.44 -0.52 -6.35
C TRP A 110 -5.52 -1.80 -7.18
N GLN A 111 -4.59 -2.70 -6.94
CA GLN A 111 -4.59 -4.05 -7.49
C GLN A 111 -3.88 -5.02 -6.55
N ALA A 112 -4.25 -6.28 -6.58
CA ALA A 112 -3.49 -7.33 -5.90
C ALA A 112 -2.04 -7.34 -6.39
N ALA A 113 -1.07 -7.49 -5.47
CA ALA A 113 0.32 -7.68 -5.88
C ALA A 113 0.48 -9.08 -6.51
N GLN A 114 1.39 -9.25 -7.45
CA GLN A 114 1.57 -10.55 -8.11
C GLN A 114 1.98 -11.64 -7.10
N GLY A 115 1.32 -12.81 -7.18
CA GLY A 115 1.64 -13.97 -6.35
C GLY A 115 1.15 -13.86 -4.90
N THR A 116 0.12 -13.06 -4.66
CA THR A 116 -0.55 -12.91 -3.37
C THR A 116 -1.91 -13.63 -3.36
N ASP A 117 -2.50 -13.76 -2.18
CA ASP A 117 -3.73 -14.53 -1.94
C ASP A 117 -5.01 -13.69 -2.01
N TRP A 118 -4.95 -12.51 -2.64
CA TRP A 118 -6.15 -11.72 -2.91
C TRP A 118 -7.10 -12.48 -3.83
N ASN A 119 -8.34 -12.68 -3.35
CA ASN A 119 -9.46 -13.17 -4.14
C ASN A 119 -10.46 -12.03 -4.33
N GLY A 120 -10.42 -11.40 -5.50
CA GLY A 120 -11.16 -10.17 -5.74
C GLY A 120 -10.64 -9.06 -4.84
N SER A 121 -11.51 -8.51 -3.98
CA SER A 121 -11.19 -7.41 -3.07
C SER A 121 -10.95 -7.86 -1.62
N SER A 122 -10.78 -9.15 -1.36
CA SER A 122 -10.53 -9.69 -0.02
C SER A 122 -9.31 -10.62 -0.04
N CYS A 123 -8.54 -10.62 1.03
CA CYS A 123 -7.41 -11.51 1.26
C CYS A 123 -7.56 -12.11 2.65
N GLU A 124 -7.74 -13.42 2.73
CA GLU A 124 -7.92 -14.17 3.98
C GLU A 124 -6.67 -15.03 4.26
N ASN A 125 -5.57 -14.36 4.60
CA ASN A 125 -4.30 -15.02 4.93
C ASN A 125 -3.62 -14.31 6.11
N SER A 126 -3.12 -15.08 7.08
CA SER A 126 -2.45 -14.57 8.28
C SER A 126 -0.99 -14.16 8.06
N ILE A 127 -0.43 -14.39 6.87
CA ILE A 127 0.90 -13.93 6.46
C ILE A 127 0.75 -12.58 5.77
N LEU A 128 1.22 -11.50 6.40
CA LEU A 128 1.07 -10.11 5.91
C LEU A 128 1.39 -9.94 4.41
N ASN A 129 2.51 -10.51 3.95
CA ASN A 129 2.94 -10.36 2.56
C ASN A 129 2.04 -11.09 1.56
N GLN A 130 1.24 -12.06 2.00
CA GLN A 130 0.22 -12.70 1.16
C GLN A 130 -0.98 -11.80 0.92
N CYS A 131 -1.11 -10.68 1.65
CA CYS A 131 -2.08 -9.63 1.40
C CYS A 131 -1.43 -8.34 0.88
N ALA A 132 -0.23 -8.41 0.29
CA ALA A 132 0.39 -7.25 -0.34
C ALA A 132 -0.41 -6.80 -1.57
N PHE A 133 -0.43 -5.50 -1.82
CA PHE A 133 -1.16 -4.88 -2.91
C PHE A 133 -0.33 -3.78 -3.57
N ALA A 134 -0.63 -3.51 -4.84
CA ALA A 134 -0.03 -2.44 -5.62
C ALA A 134 -0.98 -1.23 -5.69
N TYR A 135 -0.41 -0.05 -5.84
CA TYR A 135 -1.12 1.20 -6.08
C TYR A 135 -0.23 2.18 -6.86
N SER A 136 -0.84 3.11 -7.60
CA SER A 136 -0.10 4.14 -8.37
C SER A 136 0.17 5.38 -7.54
N THR A 137 -0.82 5.81 -6.76
CA THR A 137 -0.76 7.03 -5.95
C THR A 137 -1.51 6.84 -4.65
N LEU A 138 -0.93 7.36 -3.57
CA LEU A 138 -1.64 7.65 -2.33
C LEU A 138 -1.75 9.17 -2.25
N VAL A 139 -2.96 9.71 -2.30
CA VAL A 139 -3.17 11.15 -2.10
C VAL A 139 -3.46 11.35 -0.61
N PRO A 140 -2.52 11.87 0.20
CA PRO A 140 -2.81 12.09 1.60
C PRO A 140 -3.97 13.08 1.71
N THR A 141 -5.09 12.66 2.30
CA THR A 141 -6.11 13.61 2.72
C THR A 141 -5.50 14.51 3.78
N GLN A 142 -5.29 15.79 3.42
CA GLN A 142 -4.94 16.86 4.36
C GLN A 142 -6.06 17.07 5.38
#